data_AF-G9MX30-F1
#
_entry.id   AF-G9MX30-F1
#
_cell.length_a   1.000
_cell.length_b   1.000
_cell.length_c   1.000
_cell.angle_alpha   90.00
_cell.angle_beta   90.00
_cell.angle_gamma   90.00
#
_symmetry.space_group_name_H-M   'P 1'
#
loop_
_entity.id
_entity.type
_entity.pdbx_description
1 polymer ?
#
loop_
_entity_poly.entity_id
_entity_poly.type
_entity_poly.pdbx_seq_one_letter_code
_entity_poly.pdbx_strand_id
1 'polypeptide(L)'
;MKRSIDQTEGAGDTGNLPAKRAATSTKQAAASTKKASASKKNTSSGKTGAAAVPTSESLAAPNGKCHSIPLGPNGELFIPRILPEECFKAIDKMLLPPRWVSGIDATPDRELTLSDRKWWEENSLWLEANKKSIGLKDKHWKMRDEAYAKGQPLSENDANLQDEFICIHPIEEQKDSDDEDEEDEDEDNNAKNRDKEKEAKDKWEAMHKIVGKFASLHPDHKWVSSLRGYERKQWWLQEILKRDQDDYSLHIYNDFSWYGTIEVLENLFTNFEKVIKRKSHTPLQLWQELEGLALVLSSGLVHMEMCDDADRVGRILELFGFMTAAVIDSLRKNDLFTKDSKIPNISIMLALLIKYAWNIGSDFDGWEDEISWVFHVVQEAETADITLGGPSGFDEVLTEIKDKASEQTAASRSKWTKSTFIKKFGSYGSRGGDQYVIAKMPASEWLH
;
A
#
# COMPACT_ATOMS: atom_id res chain seq x y z
N MET A 1 -22.15 4.84 -42.40
CA MET A 1 -22.55 5.61 -43.61
C MET A 1 -21.38 6.48 -44.04
N LYS A 2 -20.90 6.33 -45.29
CA LYS A 2 -19.82 7.11 -45.91
C LYS A 2 -20.40 8.35 -46.61
N ARG A 3 -19.74 9.52 -46.49
CA ARG A 3 -19.69 10.64 -47.45
C ARG A 3 -18.54 11.56 -47.00
N SER A 4 -17.41 11.59 -47.70
CA SER A 4 -17.08 12.26 -48.97
C SER A 4 -16.68 13.71 -48.78
N ILE A 5 -15.41 13.94 -49.07
CA ILE A 5 -14.71 15.22 -49.23
C ILE A 5 -15.13 15.83 -50.57
N ASP A 6 -15.37 17.14 -50.62
CA ASP A 6 -14.91 17.94 -51.76
C ASP A 6 -14.71 19.42 -51.39
N GLN A 7 -13.69 19.99 -52.03
CA GLN A 7 -13.07 21.28 -51.76
C GLN A 7 -13.83 22.46 -52.39
N THR A 8 -13.67 23.66 -51.82
CA THR A 8 -13.50 24.89 -52.63
C THR A 8 -12.83 26.00 -51.82
N GLU A 9 -11.87 26.65 -52.46
CA GLU A 9 -11.02 27.73 -51.97
C GLU A 9 -11.77 29.05 -51.77
N GLY A 10 -11.27 29.91 -50.87
CA GLY A 10 -11.69 31.30 -50.74
C GLY A 10 -10.89 32.03 -49.67
N ALA A 11 -10.09 32.99 -50.10
CA ALA A 11 -9.06 33.69 -49.35
C ALA A 11 -9.57 34.73 -48.34
N GLY A 12 -8.73 35.02 -47.34
CA GLY A 12 -8.58 36.34 -46.72
C GLY A 12 -9.31 36.55 -45.40
N ASP A 13 -8.53 36.62 -44.31
CA ASP A 13 -8.28 37.84 -43.53
C ASP A 13 -8.04 37.55 -42.04
N THR A 14 -7.23 38.43 -41.50
CA THR A 14 -6.40 38.48 -40.30
C THR A 14 -7.13 38.43 -38.96
N GLY A 15 -6.51 37.81 -37.94
CA GLY A 15 -6.99 37.90 -36.57
C GLY A 15 -6.30 37.00 -35.53
N ASN A 16 -5.15 37.44 -35.04
CA ASN A 16 -4.52 37.15 -33.73
C ASN A 16 -4.97 35.93 -32.89
N LEU A 17 -4.04 34.97 -32.71
CA LEU A 17 -4.00 34.04 -31.58
C LEU A 17 -3.03 34.55 -30.51
N PRO A 18 -3.36 34.52 -29.20
CA PRO A 18 -2.37 34.74 -28.16
C PRO A 18 -1.57 33.47 -27.85
N ALA A 19 -0.26 33.69 -27.79
CA ALA A 19 0.78 32.69 -27.66
C ALA A 19 0.94 32.13 -26.24
N LYS A 20 1.39 30.87 -26.22
CA LYS A 20 1.96 30.12 -25.09
C LYS A 20 3.04 30.94 -24.36
N ARG A 21 2.96 30.99 -23.02
CA ARG A 21 4.07 31.44 -22.16
C ARG A 21 4.87 30.23 -21.69
N ALA A 22 6.10 30.12 -22.19
CA ALA A 22 7.17 29.35 -21.59
C ALA A 22 7.90 30.23 -20.56
N ALA A 23 8.15 29.69 -19.35
CA ALA A 23 8.97 30.35 -18.34
C ALA A 23 10.36 29.71 -18.32
N THR A 24 11.34 30.45 -18.83
CA THR A 24 12.77 30.12 -18.80
C THR A 24 13.38 30.55 -17.46
N SER A 25 14.06 29.63 -16.77
CA SER A 25 14.87 29.93 -15.59
C SER A 25 16.26 30.43 -16.00
N THR A 26 16.66 31.62 -15.58
CA THR A 26 18.02 32.14 -15.78
C THR A 26 18.86 31.94 -14.52
N LYS A 27 19.93 31.16 -14.64
CA LYS A 27 21.08 31.12 -13.71
C LYS A 27 21.80 32.47 -13.71
N GLN A 28 22.15 32.98 -12.54
CA GLN A 28 23.33 33.84 -12.38
C GLN A 28 24.16 33.38 -11.19
N ALA A 29 25.45 33.24 -11.44
CA ALA A 29 26.50 33.04 -10.47
C ALA A 29 27.26 34.36 -10.27
N ALA A 30 27.65 34.68 -9.04
CA ALA A 30 28.86 35.44 -8.75
C ALA A 30 29.30 35.19 -7.30
N ALA A 31 30.59 34.87 -7.15
CA ALA A 31 31.27 34.63 -5.89
C ALA A 31 31.68 35.95 -5.21
N SER A 32 31.77 35.96 -3.88
CA SER A 32 32.81 36.73 -3.18
C SER A 32 33.12 36.15 -1.80
N THR A 33 34.38 36.31 -1.41
CA THR A 33 35.07 35.65 -0.30
C THR A 33 35.30 36.65 0.83
N LYS A 34 35.06 36.28 2.10
CA LYS A 34 35.98 36.37 3.27
C LYS A 34 35.30 36.61 4.64
N LYS A 35 35.82 35.83 5.60
CA LYS A 35 36.12 36.09 7.03
C LYS A 35 34.99 36.41 8.03
N ALA A 36 34.73 35.38 8.85
CA ALA A 36 34.83 35.33 10.32
C ALA A 36 34.51 36.59 11.16
N SER A 37 33.47 36.48 11.97
CA SER A 37 33.50 36.87 13.39
C SER A 37 32.42 36.11 14.17
N ALA A 38 32.81 35.67 15.37
CA ALA A 38 31.94 35.02 16.32
C ALA A 38 31.01 36.05 16.99
N SER A 39 29.75 35.68 17.23
CA SER A 39 29.03 36.19 18.40
C SER A 39 27.91 35.24 18.81
N LYS A 40 28.00 34.79 20.07
CA LYS A 40 26.94 34.12 20.82
C LYS A 40 25.71 35.02 20.88
N LYS A 41 24.54 34.48 20.56
CA LYS A 41 23.30 34.91 21.20
C LYS A 41 22.37 33.72 21.39
N ASN A 42 22.15 33.40 22.66
CA ASN A 42 21.10 32.53 23.15
C ASN A 42 19.75 33.12 22.77
N THR A 43 18.93 32.34 22.07
CA THR A 43 17.48 32.51 22.09
C THR A 43 16.87 31.11 22.15
N SER A 44 16.23 30.85 23.28
CA SER A 44 15.46 29.66 23.60
C SER A 44 14.27 29.53 22.66
N SER A 45 14.28 28.51 21.80
CA SER A 45 13.07 27.99 21.17
C SER A 45 12.60 26.78 21.98
N GLY A 46 11.37 26.85 22.49
CA GLY A 46 10.71 25.77 23.18
C GLY A 46 10.49 24.61 22.22
N LYS A 47 11.22 23.52 22.43
CA LYS A 47 10.90 22.20 21.87
C LYS A 47 9.77 21.62 22.71
N THR A 48 8.59 21.50 22.10
CA THR A 48 7.63 20.47 22.49
C THR A 48 8.27 19.12 22.19
N GLY A 49 8.73 18.44 23.23
CA GLY A 49 9.27 17.09 23.11
C GLY A 49 8.15 16.14 22.70
N ALA A 50 8.24 15.60 21.49
CA ALA A 50 7.58 14.33 21.20
C ALA A 50 8.22 13.28 22.11
N ALA A 51 7.43 12.73 23.02
CA ALA A 51 7.85 11.60 23.83
C ALA A 51 8.20 10.44 22.88
N ALA A 52 9.36 9.81 23.11
CA ALA A 52 9.75 8.62 22.37
C ALA A 52 8.71 7.52 22.62
N VAL A 53 8.04 7.08 21.56
CA VAL A 53 7.17 5.90 21.60
C VAL A 53 8.06 4.67 21.80
N PRO A 54 7.75 3.78 22.75
CA PRO A 54 8.56 2.58 22.98
C PRO A 54 8.57 1.71 21.72
N THR A 55 9.75 1.19 21.38
CA THR A 55 9.91 0.18 20.33
C THR A 55 9.19 -1.12 20.71
N SER A 56 8.75 -1.90 19.72
CA SER A 56 8.01 -3.16 19.92
C SER A 56 8.72 -4.15 20.86
N GLU A 57 10.05 -4.11 20.95
CA GLU A 57 10.86 -4.95 21.85
C GLU A 57 10.75 -4.55 23.34
N SER A 58 10.33 -3.32 23.65
CA SER A 58 10.29 -2.75 25.01
C SER A 58 9.01 -3.07 25.78
N LEU A 59 7.95 -3.53 25.10
CA LEU A 59 6.61 -3.75 25.67
C LEU A 59 6.34 -5.20 26.08
N ALA A 60 7.36 -6.07 26.11
CA ALA A 60 7.19 -7.45 26.56
C ALA A 60 6.91 -7.49 28.08
N ALA A 61 5.68 -7.86 28.45
CA ALA A 61 5.32 -8.14 29.84
C ALA A 61 6.13 -9.34 30.39
N PRO A 62 6.41 -9.41 31.70
CA PRO A 62 7.43 -10.30 32.24
C PRO A 62 7.09 -11.80 32.21
N ASN A 63 5.88 -12.21 31.84
CA ASN A 63 5.47 -13.62 31.77
C ASN A 63 4.19 -13.75 30.92
N GLY A 64 4.32 -14.30 29.70
CA GLY A 64 3.19 -14.63 28.84
C GLY A 64 3.42 -14.19 27.39
N LYS A 65 3.13 -15.09 26.44
CA LYS A 65 3.12 -14.77 25.00
C LYS A 65 2.21 -13.56 24.78
N CYS A 66 2.76 -12.38 24.59
CA CYS A 66 1.96 -11.17 24.36
C CYS A 66 1.70 -11.07 22.86
N HIS A 67 0.46 -10.79 22.46
CA HIS A 67 0.12 -10.50 21.08
C HIS A 67 0.93 -9.28 20.61
N SER A 68 1.59 -9.34 19.45
CA SER A 68 2.31 -8.16 18.94
C SER A 68 1.28 -7.13 18.50
N ILE A 69 1.37 -5.93 19.06
CA ILE A 69 0.56 -4.80 18.63
C ILE A 69 0.98 -4.43 17.19
N PRO A 70 0.05 -4.36 16.23
CA PRO A 70 0.37 -3.88 14.89
C PRO A 70 0.93 -2.47 14.97
N LEU A 71 2.06 -2.23 14.31
CA LEU A 71 2.72 -0.92 14.29
C LEU A 71 3.14 -0.54 12.88
N GLY A 72 3.11 0.76 12.62
CA GLY A 72 3.69 1.35 11.43
C GLY A 72 5.21 1.14 11.34
N PRO A 73 5.81 1.42 10.19
CA PRO A 73 7.23 1.22 9.92
C PRO A 73 8.21 1.83 10.92
N ASN A 74 7.85 2.94 11.55
CA ASN A 74 8.65 3.63 12.56
C ASN A 74 8.05 3.51 13.98
N GLY A 75 7.16 2.55 14.21
CA GLY A 75 6.50 2.33 15.51
C GLY A 75 5.24 3.17 15.70
N GLU A 76 4.65 3.70 14.63
CA GLU A 76 3.42 4.46 14.69
C GLU A 76 2.22 3.57 15.03
N LEU A 77 1.23 4.13 15.74
CA LEU A 77 0.04 3.40 16.15
C LEU A 77 -1.00 3.40 15.03
N PHE A 78 -1.62 2.24 14.79
CA PHE A 78 -2.76 2.12 13.89
C PHE A 78 -4.00 2.81 14.44
N ILE A 79 -4.78 3.43 13.55
CA ILE A 79 -6.13 3.86 13.85
C ILE A 79 -7.00 2.60 13.92
N PRO A 80 -7.83 2.40 14.96
CA PRO A 80 -8.75 1.27 15.03
C PRO A 80 -9.70 1.26 13.82
N ARG A 81 -9.84 0.10 13.17
CA ARG A 81 -10.79 -0.07 12.05
C ARG A 81 -12.23 -0.20 12.53
N ILE A 82 -12.43 -0.80 13.70
CA ILE A 82 -13.73 -0.87 14.37
C ILE A 82 -13.64 0.00 15.63
N LEU A 83 -14.55 0.97 15.72
CA LEU A 83 -14.65 1.87 16.87
C LEU A 83 -15.95 1.57 17.63
N PRO A 84 -15.96 1.71 18.96
CA PRO A 84 -17.18 1.54 19.74
C PRO A 84 -18.15 2.69 19.44
N GLU A 85 -19.46 2.44 19.56
CA GLU A 85 -20.53 3.44 19.33
C GLU A 85 -20.29 4.76 20.08
N GLU A 86 -19.68 4.68 21.26
CA GLU A 86 -19.33 5.83 22.09
C GLU A 86 -18.38 6.83 21.39
N CYS A 87 -17.59 6.36 20.42
CA CYS A 87 -16.69 7.18 19.62
C CYS A 87 -17.41 7.89 18.47
N PHE A 88 -18.65 7.55 18.13
CA PHE A 88 -19.31 8.03 16.89
C PHE A 88 -19.26 9.56 16.73
N LYS A 89 -19.62 10.31 17.78
CA LYS A 89 -19.60 11.79 17.76
C LYS A 89 -18.19 12.40 17.74
N ALA A 90 -17.18 11.62 18.11
CA ALA A 90 -15.79 12.04 18.11
C ALA A 90 -15.14 11.85 16.74
N ILE A 91 -15.55 10.83 15.97
CA ILE A 91 -14.96 10.47 14.68
C ILE A 91 -14.99 11.66 13.72
N ASP A 92 -16.13 12.35 13.60
CA ASP A 92 -16.28 13.54 12.75
C ASP A 92 -15.26 14.64 13.07
N LYS A 93 -14.84 14.73 14.35
CA LYS A 93 -13.89 15.75 14.82
C LYS A 93 -12.43 15.32 14.69
N MET A 94 -12.18 14.02 14.55
CA MET A 94 -10.84 13.46 14.50
C MET A 94 -10.27 13.41 13.07
N LEU A 95 -11.08 13.74 12.05
CA LEU A 95 -10.68 13.67 10.64
C LEU A 95 -10.06 12.31 10.29
N LEU A 96 -10.68 11.23 10.76
CA LEU A 96 -10.27 9.87 10.41
C LEU A 96 -10.71 9.56 8.97
N PRO A 97 -9.93 8.81 8.19
CA PRO A 97 -10.33 8.42 6.84
C PRO A 97 -11.57 7.50 6.90
N PRO A 98 -12.74 7.90 6.34
CA PRO A 98 -13.97 7.11 6.43
C PRO A 98 -13.86 5.68 5.92
N ARG A 99 -13.22 5.41 4.76
CA ARG A 99 -13.06 4.02 4.28
C ARG A 99 -12.10 3.19 5.14
N TRP A 100 -11.28 3.81 5.98
CA TRP A 100 -10.42 3.06 6.92
C TRP A 100 -11.24 2.49 8.08
N VAL A 101 -12.19 3.27 8.60
CA VAL A 101 -13.07 2.88 9.70
C VAL A 101 -14.16 1.96 9.13
N SER A 102 -13.92 0.65 9.19
CA SER A 102 -14.79 -0.37 8.61
C SER A 102 -16.11 -0.59 9.37
N GLY A 103 -16.25 -0.05 10.58
CA GLY A 103 -17.50 -0.19 11.31
C GLY A 103 -17.55 0.49 12.67
N ILE A 104 -18.77 0.67 13.14
CA ILE A 104 -19.09 1.11 14.50
C ILE A 104 -19.72 -0.07 15.23
N ASP A 105 -19.11 -0.48 16.34
CA ASP A 105 -19.66 -1.53 17.19
C ASP A 105 -20.81 -0.98 18.03
N ALA A 106 -22.01 -1.19 17.51
CA ALA A 106 -23.28 -0.87 18.15
C ALA A 106 -23.94 -2.11 18.79
N THR A 107 -23.23 -3.24 18.91
CA THR A 107 -23.76 -4.44 19.57
C THR A 107 -24.08 -4.13 21.04
N PRO A 108 -25.19 -4.65 21.62
CA PRO A 108 -25.61 -4.28 22.97
C PRO A 108 -24.54 -4.49 24.05
N ASP A 109 -23.68 -5.49 23.85
CA ASP A 109 -22.60 -5.88 24.75
C ASP A 109 -21.21 -5.46 24.26
N ARG A 110 -21.10 -4.81 23.09
CA ARG A 110 -19.82 -4.36 22.51
C ARG A 110 -18.85 -5.51 22.27
N GLU A 111 -19.38 -6.61 21.72
CA GLU A 111 -18.65 -7.86 21.51
C GLU A 111 -17.46 -7.72 20.54
N LEU A 112 -17.43 -6.69 19.70
CA LEU A 112 -16.36 -6.44 18.74
C LEU A 112 -15.32 -5.42 19.26
N THR A 113 -15.58 -4.77 20.39
CA THR A 113 -14.75 -3.67 20.91
C THR A 113 -14.58 -3.71 22.44
N LEU A 114 -15.38 -2.95 23.20
CA LEU A 114 -15.14 -2.67 24.62
C LEU A 114 -15.20 -3.92 25.51
N SER A 115 -15.90 -4.97 25.08
CA SER A 115 -15.95 -6.26 25.79
C SER A 115 -14.93 -7.28 25.29
N ASP A 116 -14.24 -6.99 24.18
CA ASP A 116 -13.25 -7.88 23.58
C ASP A 116 -11.84 -7.55 24.05
N ARG A 117 -11.15 -8.56 24.59
CA ARG A 117 -9.80 -8.40 25.12
C ARG A 117 -8.80 -8.11 24.01
N LYS A 118 -8.88 -8.83 22.89
CA LYS A 118 -7.90 -8.72 21.79
C LYS A 118 -7.94 -7.33 21.18
N TRP A 119 -9.13 -6.79 20.97
CA TRP A 119 -9.34 -5.42 20.52
C TRP A 119 -8.66 -4.40 21.44
N TRP A 120 -8.78 -4.57 22.77
CA TRP A 120 -8.05 -3.71 23.71
C TRP A 120 -6.54 -3.86 23.61
N GLU A 121 -6.01 -5.09 23.48
CA GLU A 121 -4.56 -5.32 23.34
C GLU A 121 -4.00 -4.63 22.10
N GLU A 122 -4.73 -4.69 20.97
CA GLU A 122 -4.33 -4.09 19.70
C GLU A 122 -4.47 -2.56 19.69
N ASN A 123 -5.50 -2.01 20.35
CA ASN A 123 -5.89 -0.60 20.15
C ASN A 123 -5.65 0.31 21.37
N SER A 124 -5.33 -0.24 22.55
CA SER A 124 -5.21 0.56 23.80
C SER A 124 -4.23 1.72 23.66
N LEU A 125 -3.07 1.51 23.05
CA LEU A 125 -2.06 2.56 22.92
C LEU A 125 -2.59 3.75 22.09
N TRP A 126 -3.30 3.47 21.00
CA TRP A 126 -3.88 4.52 20.18
C TRP A 126 -5.02 5.24 20.91
N LEU A 127 -5.87 4.48 21.60
CA LEU A 127 -6.99 5.02 22.38
C LEU A 127 -6.47 5.90 23.53
N GLU A 128 -5.38 5.52 24.19
CA GLU A 128 -4.75 6.31 25.25
C GLU A 128 -4.15 7.61 24.70
N ALA A 129 -3.44 7.53 23.57
CA ALA A 129 -2.90 8.70 22.88
C ALA A 129 -4.00 9.70 22.47
N ASN A 130 -5.20 9.19 22.17
CA ASN A 130 -6.35 9.98 21.72
C ASN A 130 -7.47 10.12 22.78
N LYS A 131 -7.19 9.81 24.05
CA LYS A 131 -8.21 9.70 25.12
C LYS A 131 -9.14 10.91 25.26
N LYS A 132 -8.61 12.11 25.01
CA LYS A 132 -9.39 13.36 25.09
C LYS A 132 -10.34 13.57 23.90
N SER A 133 -10.02 12.98 22.76
CA SER A 133 -10.74 13.20 21.50
C SER A 133 -11.80 12.13 21.28
N ILE A 134 -11.54 10.88 21.64
CA ILE A 134 -12.38 9.70 21.31
C ILE A 134 -13.70 9.58 22.08
N GLY A 135 -13.95 10.42 23.09
CA GLY A 135 -15.23 10.42 23.82
C GLY A 135 -15.45 9.26 24.81
N LEU A 136 -14.45 8.41 25.05
CA LEU A 136 -14.53 7.34 26.06
C LEU A 136 -14.45 7.88 27.49
N LYS A 137 -15.39 7.46 28.35
CA LYS A 137 -15.50 7.84 29.76
C LYS A 137 -14.88 6.76 30.66
N ASP A 138 -14.64 7.08 31.94
CA ASP A 138 -14.03 6.17 32.92
C ASP A 138 -14.72 4.81 33.01
N LYS A 139 -16.06 4.76 32.85
CA LYS A 139 -16.80 3.49 32.82
C LYS A 139 -16.38 2.56 31.68
N HIS A 140 -15.99 3.09 30.51
CA HIS A 140 -15.53 2.29 29.36
C HIS A 140 -14.09 1.82 29.58
N TRP A 141 -13.25 2.67 30.19
CA TRP A 141 -11.90 2.26 30.58
C TRP A 141 -11.90 1.16 31.64
N LYS A 142 -12.92 1.11 32.50
CA LYS A 142 -13.12 0.00 33.43
C LYS A 142 -13.46 -1.32 32.70
N MET A 143 -14.19 -1.26 31.58
CA MET A 143 -14.48 -2.45 30.77
C MET A 143 -13.21 -3.09 30.21
N ARG A 144 -12.19 -2.28 29.88
CA ARG A 144 -10.85 -2.79 29.52
C ARG A 144 -10.25 -3.64 30.65
N ASP A 145 -10.25 -3.11 31.86
CA ASP A 145 -9.67 -3.81 33.01
C ASP A 145 -10.45 -5.11 33.31
N GLU A 146 -11.77 -5.09 33.13
CA GLU A 146 -12.63 -6.27 33.22
C GLU A 146 -12.35 -7.29 32.08
N ALA A 147 -12.13 -6.84 30.85
CA ALA A 147 -11.77 -7.70 29.71
C ALA A 147 -10.41 -8.38 29.93
N TYR A 148 -9.41 -7.65 30.43
CA TYR A 148 -8.12 -8.23 30.82
C TYR A 148 -8.25 -9.22 31.97
N ALA A 149 -9.09 -8.93 32.98
CA ALA A 149 -9.32 -9.81 34.12
C ALA A 149 -10.04 -11.12 33.76
N LYS A 150 -10.91 -11.11 32.74
CA LYS A 150 -11.62 -12.32 32.27
C LYS A 150 -10.68 -13.41 31.74
N GLY A 151 -9.43 -13.08 31.43
CA GLY A 151 -8.37 -14.07 31.18
C GLY A 151 -8.70 -15.06 30.07
N GLN A 152 -9.39 -14.61 29.00
CA GLN A 152 -9.63 -15.47 27.84
C GLN A 152 -8.28 -16.05 27.37
N PRO A 153 -8.20 -17.38 27.18
CA PRO A 153 -6.97 -18.01 26.72
C PRO A 153 -6.65 -17.48 25.33
N LEU A 154 -5.38 -17.12 25.15
CA LEU A 154 -4.83 -16.85 23.83
C LEU A 154 -5.14 -18.06 22.94
N SER A 155 -5.79 -17.82 21.80
CA SER A 155 -6.07 -18.84 20.82
C SER A 155 -4.75 -19.46 20.33
N GLU A 156 -4.78 -20.69 19.81
CA GLU A 156 -3.58 -21.32 19.22
C GLU A 156 -2.96 -20.48 18.09
N ASN A 157 -3.73 -19.52 17.53
CA ASN A 157 -3.31 -18.55 16.52
C ASN A 157 -2.61 -17.29 17.07
N ASP A 158 -2.38 -17.19 18.39
CA ASP A 158 -1.93 -15.94 19.01
C ASP A 158 -0.42 -15.90 19.30
N ALA A 159 0.33 -16.90 18.82
CA ALA A 159 1.80 -16.88 18.86
C ALA A 159 2.33 -15.91 17.77
N ASN A 160 2.23 -14.61 18.01
CA ASN A 160 2.71 -13.56 17.09
C ASN A 160 4.25 -13.52 17.04
N LEU A 161 4.84 -14.41 16.24
CA LEU A 161 6.15 -14.14 15.68
C LEU A 161 5.90 -13.39 14.37
N GLN A 162 6.50 -12.21 14.20
CA GLN A 162 6.36 -11.38 12.99
C GLN A 162 6.74 -12.11 11.69
N ASP A 163 7.41 -13.26 11.82
CA ASP A 163 7.86 -14.13 10.75
C ASP A 163 6.85 -15.23 10.38
N GLU A 164 5.71 -15.33 11.09
CA GLU A 164 4.61 -16.24 10.75
C GLU A 164 3.84 -15.76 9.52
N PHE A 165 3.23 -16.72 8.82
CA PHE A 165 2.35 -16.47 7.68
C PHE A 165 0.89 -16.68 8.07
N ILE A 166 0.03 -15.82 7.56
CA ILE A 166 -1.42 -15.86 7.75
C ILE A 166 -2.14 -16.06 6.42
N CYS A 167 -3.29 -16.71 6.45
CA CYS A 167 -4.20 -16.77 5.32
C CYS A 167 -4.80 -15.38 5.04
N ILE A 168 -4.80 -14.97 3.78
CA ILE A 168 -5.44 -13.75 3.30
C ILE A 168 -6.48 -14.09 2.24
N HIS A 169 -7.39 -13.14 1.96
CA HIS A 169 -8.30 -13.26 0.84
C HIS A 169 -7.51 -13.26 -0.49
N PRO A 170 -7.93 -14.07 -1.48
CA PRO A 170 -7.59 -13.86 -2.88
C PRO A 170 -7.86 -12.42 -3.27
N ILE A 171 -6.94 -11.87 -4.04
CA ILE A 171 -7.15 -10.58 -4.68
C ILE A 171 -7.92 -10.87 -5.97
N GLU A 172 -9.23 -10.72 -5.90
CA GLU A 172 -10.10 -10.78 -7.05
C GLU A 172 -10.09 -9.43 -7.76
N GLU A 173 -10.13 -9.44 -9.09
CA GLU A 173 -10.45 -8.23 -9.84
C GLU A 173 -11.87 -7.82 -9.46
N GLN A 174 -12.07 -6.57 -9.06
CA GLN A 174 -13.40 -5.97 -9.12
C GLN A 174 -13.82 -6.07 -10.58
N LYS A 175 -14.68 -7.05 -10.90
CA LYS A 175 -15.47 -6.95 -12.11
C LYS A 175 -16.36 -5.74 -11.88
N ASP A 176 -16.08 -4.66 -12.60
CA ASP A 176 -17.02 -3.54 -12.70
C ASP A 176 -18.38 -4.15 -13.06
N SER A 177 -19.30 -4.13 -12.10
CA SER A 177 -20.66 -4.62 -12.31
C SER A 177 -21.52 -3.55 -13.00
N ASP A 178 -20.91 -2.82 -13.94
CA ASP A 178 -21.57 -1.80 -14.76
C ASP A 178 -22.22 -2.42 -16.02
N ASP A 179 -22.30 -3.75 -16.09
CA ASP A 179 -23.25 -4.45 -16.97
C ASP A 179 -24.63 -4.51 -16.28
N GLU A 180 -25.21 -3.35 -15.97
CA GLU A 180 -26.65 -3.22 -15.78
C GLU A 180 -27.32 -3.23 -17.18
N ASP A 181 -28.14 -4.26 -17.37
CA ASP A 181 -29.31 -4.31 -18.25
C ASP A 181 -29.12 -4.49 -19.77
N GLU A 182 -28.76 -5.71 -20.18
CA GLU A 182 -29.45 -6.34 -21.32
C GLU A 182 -30.27 -7.54 -20.81
N GLU A 183 -31.55 -7.27 -20.50
CA GLU A 183 -32.58 -8.28 -20.30
C GLU A 183 -32.80 -9.07 -21.61
N ASP A 184 -32.07 -10.17 -21.80
CA ASP A 184 -32.46 -11.21 -22.74
C ASP A 184 -33.04 -12.41 -21.95
N GLU A 185 -34.37 -12.50 -22.01
CA GLU A 185 -35.22 -13.56 -21.47
C GLU A 185 -34.93 -14.92 -22.15
N ASP A 186 -33.93 -15.67 -21.67
CA ASP A 186 -33.79 -17.10 -21.97
C ASP A 186 -34.12 -17.95 -20.72
N GLU A 187 -35.41 -18.30 -20.59
CA GLU A 187 -36.07 -18.96 -19.46
C GLU A 187 -35.66 -20.43 -19.18
N ASP A 188 -34.57 -20.96 -19.76
CA ASP A 188 -34.28 -22.42 -19.71
C ASP A 188 -32.91 -22.83 -19.12
N ASN A 189 -32.18 -21.92 -18.44
CA ASN A 189 -30.90 -22.22 -17.77
C ASN A 189 -30.89 -22.08 -16.22
N ASN A 190 -32.06 -21.91 -15.60
CA ASN A 190 -32.22 -21.46 -14.21
C ASN A 190 -31.70 -22.44 -13.11
N ALA A 191 -31.56 -23.74 -13.40
CA ALA A 191 -31.10 -24.71 -12.39
C ALA A 191 -29.56 -24.76 -12.24
N LYS A 192 -28.80 -24.67 -13.34
CA LYS A 192 -27.32 -24.80 -13.31
C LYS A 192 -26.62 -23.56 -12.76
N ASN A 193 -27.22 -22.37 -12.89
CA ASN A 193 -26.65 -21.14 -12.33
C ASN A 193 -26.80 -21.07 -10.81
N ARG A 194 -27.92 -21.55 -10.25
CA ARG A 194 -28.14 -21.57 -8.79
C ARG A 194 -27.15 -22.46 -8.05
N ASP A 195 -26.81 -23.61 -8.61
CA ASP A 195 -25.84 -24.53 -8.01
C ASP A 195 -24.41 -23.94 -8.01
N LYS A 196 -24.02 -23.24 -9.09
CA LYS A 196 -22.71 -22.56 -9.17
C LYS A 196 -22.61 -21.37 -8.21
N GLU A 197 -23.66 -20.57 -8.11
CA GLU A 197 -23.70 -19.41 -7.21
C GLU A 197 -23.62 -19.86 -5.74
N LYS A 198 -24.36 -20.92 -5.40
CA LYS A 198 -24.29 -21.52 -4.06
C LYS A 198 -22.90 -22.08 -3.76
N GLU A 199 -22.28 -22.79 -4.68
CA GLU A 199 -20.92 -23.31 -4.50
C GLU A 199 -19.89 -22.17 -4.33
N ALA A 200 -20.02 -21.09 -5.09
CA ALA A 200 -19.15 -19.92 -4.96
C ALA A 200 -19.31 -19.25 -3.59
N LYS A 201 -20.55 -19.08 -3.12
CA LYS A 201 -20.85 -18.54 -1.79
C LYS A 201 -20.30 -19.42 -0.68
N ASP A 202 -20.53 -20.73 -0.74
CA ASP A 202 -20.03 -21.68 0.25
C ASP A 202 -18.49 -21.66 0.33
N LYS A 203 -17.80 -21.58 -0.82
CA LYS A 203 -16.35 -21.40 -0.89
C LYS A 203 -15.90 -20.08 -0.27
N TRP A 204 -16.59 -18.97 -0.57
CA TRP A 204 -16.29 -17.67 -0.02
C TRP A 204 -16.43 -17.65 1.52
N GLU A 205 -17.50 -18.24 2.04
CA GLU A 205 -17.73 -18.36 3.49
C GLU A 205 -16.68 -19.26 4.17
N ALA A 206 -16.31 -20.38 3.56
CA ALA A 206 -15.25 -21.26 4.08
C ALA A 206 -13.89 -20.54 4.12
N MET A 207 -13.58 -19.78 3.07
CA MET A 207 -12.37 -18.97 2.98
C MET A 207 -12.35 -17.85 4.02
N HIS A 208 -13.46 -17.12 4.19
CA HIS A 208 -13.55 -16.05 5.18
C HIS A 208 -13.31 -16.56 6.62
N LYS A 209 -13.68 -17.82 6.91
CA LYS A 209 -13.42 -18.46 8.21
C LYS A 209 -11.94 -18.74 8.50
N ILE A 210 -11.08 -18.77 7.48
CA ILE A 210 -9.64 -19.06 7.66
C ILE A 210 -8.75 -17.82 7.54
N VAL A 211 -9.26 -16.73 6.96
CA VAL A 211 -8.52 -15.47 6.83
C VAL A 211 -8.08 -14.95 8.21
N GLY A 212 -6.83 -14.51 8.29
CA GLY A 212 -6.18 -14.07 9.53
C GLY A 212 -5.67 -15.19 10.43
N LYS A 213 -5.95 -16.47 10.12
CA LYS A 213 -5.37 -17.62 10.83
C LYS A 213 -4.01 -18.00 10.25
N PHE A 214 -3.22 -18.75 11.00
CA PHE A 214 -1.91 -19.21 10.54
C PHE A 214 -2.01 -20.11 9.30
N ALA A 215 -1.21 -19.80 8.29
CA ALA A 215 -1.09 -20.56 7.06
C ALA A 215 -0.64 -22.01 7.30
N SER A 216 0.16 -22.25 8.34
CA SER A 216 0.62 -23.59 8.73
C SER A 216 -0.51 -24.53 9.12
N LEU A 217 -1.66 -24.00 9.57
CA LEU A 217 -2.87 -24.76 9.89
C LEU A 217 -3.77 -24.99 8.67
N HIS A 218 -3.46 -24.35 7.55
CA HIS A 218 -4.25 -24.34 6.33
C HIS A 218 -3.35 -24.51 5.08
N PRO A 219 -2.60 -25.63 4.97
CA PRO A 219 -1.58 -25.82 3.93
C PRO A 219 -2.13 -25.80 2.49
N ASP A 220 -3.43 -26.08 2.31
CA ASP A 220 -4.08 -26.05 0.99
C ASP A 220 -4.46 -24.63 0.55
N HIS A 221 -4.44 -23.64 1.46
CA HIS A 221 -4.76 -22.26 1.15
C HIS A 221 -3.55 -21.54 0.58
N LYS A 222 -3.61 -21.19 -0.71
CA LYS A 222 -2.48 -20.58 -1.43
C LYS A 222 -2.24 -19.12 -1.08
N TRP A 223 -3.30 -18.39 -0.77
CA TRP A 223 -3.24 -16.94 -0.56
C TRP A 223 -2.78 -16.62 0.85
N VAL A 224 -1.47 -16.46 1.01
CA VAL A 224 -0.86 -16.20 2.32
C VAL A 224 0.03 -14.98 2.28
N SER A 225 0.16 -14.32 3.42
CA SER A 225 1.04 -13.17 3.65
C SER A 225 1.81 -13.42 4.92
N SER A 226 3.07 -13.00 5.00
CA SER A 226 3.67 -12.82 6.32
C SER A 226 2.83 -11.83 7.13
N LEU A 227 2.71 -12.05 8.44
CA LEU A 227 1.93 -11.15 9.31
C LEU A 227 2.45 -9.72 9.17
N ARG A 228 3.78 -9.54 9.19
CA ARG A 228 4.40 -8.22 9.07
C ARG A 228 4.19 -7.58 7.70
N GLY A 229 4.24 -8.32 6.60
CA GLY A 229 3.94 -7.75 5.28
C GLY A 229 2.46 -7.37 5.13
N TYR A 230 1.55 -8.13 5.74
CA TYR A 230 0.15 -7.74 5.84
C TYR A 230 -0.05 -6.47 6.68
N GLU A 231 0.64 -6.33 7.81
CA GLU A 231 0.65 -5.08 8.59
C GLU A 231 1.20 -3.91 7.76
N ARG A 232 2.24 -4.14 6.95
CA ARG A 232 2.76 -3.10 6.03
C ARG A 232 1.70 -2.67 5.03
N LYS A 233 0.98 -3.62 4.43
CA LYS A 233 -0.16 -3.30 3.56
C LYS A 233 -1.13 -2.37 4.29
N GLN A 234 -1.62 -2.82 5.45
CA GLN A 234 -2.62 -2.08 6.22
C GLN A 234 -2.14 -0.66 6.56
N TRP A 235 -0.87 -0.51 6.95
CA TRP A 235 -0.31 0.80 7.28
C TRP A 235 -0.34 1.74 6.07
N TRP A 236 0.15 1.27 4.93
CA TRP A 236 0.23 2.10 3.73
C TRP A 236 -1.15 2.42 3.14
N LEU A 237 -2.13 1.51 3.24
CA LEU A 237 -3.52 1.83 2.87
C LEU A 237 -4.10 2.93 3.77
N GLN A 238 -3.88 2.85 5.08
CA GLN A 238 -4.29 3.91 5.99
C GLN A 238 -3.63 5.26 5.63
N GLU A 239 -2.35 5.25 5.23
CA GLU A 239 -1.65 6.46 4.79
C GLU A 239 -2.15 7.02 3.46
N ILE A 240 -2.56 6.17 2.51
CA ILE A 240 -3.20 6.60 1.26
C ILE A 240 -4.54 7.26 1.57
N LEU A 241 -5.39 6.62 2.37
CA LEU A 241 -6.72 7.14 2.70
C LEU A 241 -6.67 8.49 3.43
N LYS A 242 -5.65 8.72 4.28
CA LYS A 242 -5.39 10.04 4.91
C LYS A 242 -5.08 11.17 3.93
N ARG A 243 -4.90 10.88 2.66
CA ARG A 243 -4.54 11.82 1.59
C ARG A 243 -5.52 11.79 0.44
N ASP A 244 -6.61 11.04 0.58
CA ASP A 244 -7.61 10.92 -0.47
C ASP A 244 -8.75 11.92 -0.25
N GLN A 245 -8.85 12.95 -1.09
CA GLN A 245 -9.88 13.98 -0.97
C GLN A 245 -11.31 13.41 -1.07
N ASP A 246 -11.51 12.34 -1.83
CA ASP A 246 -12.84 11.73 -2.01
C ASP A 246 -13.26 10.99 -0.74
N ASP A 247 -12.31 10.39 -0.02
CA ASP A 247 -12.57 9.75 1.27
C ASP A 247 -13.15 10.75 2.27
N TYR A 248 -12.74 12.01 2.18
CA TYR A 248 -13.21 13.10 3.04
C TYR A 248 -14.36 13.91 2.43
N SER A 249 -14.86 13.55 1.24
CA SER A 249 -15.88 14.31 0.50
C SER A 249 -15.46 15.76 0.23
N LEU A 250 -14.23 15.94 -0.25
CA LEU A 250 -13.61 17.23 -0.52
C LEU A 250 -13.10 17.29 -1.95
N HIS A 251 -12.93 18.52 -2.44
CA HIS A 251 -12.15 18.78 -3.65
C HIS A 251 -11.09 19.83 -3.32
N ILE A 252 -9.81 19.44 -3.37
CA ILE A 252 -8.67 20.34 -3.14
C ILE A 252 -8.11 20.79 -4.49
N TYR A 253 -7.78 19.83 -5.37
CA TYR A 253 -7.57 19.99 -6.80
C TYR A 253 -7.50 18.61 -7.49
N ASN A 254 -7.54 18.58 -8.83
CA ASN A 254 -7.71 17.36 -9.64
C ASN A 254 -6.78 16.20 -9.24
N ASP A 255 -5.49 16.48 -9.06
CA ASP A 255 -4.47 15.44 -8.85
C ASP A 255 -4.04 15.29 -7.39
N PHE A 256 -4.76 15.91 -6.46
CA PHE A 256 -4.38 15.96 -5.05
C PHE A 256 -4.17 14.56 -4.46
N SER A 257 -5.16 13.66 -4.61
CA SER A 257 -5.09 12.29 -4.09
C SER A 257 -3.96 11.48 -4.76
N TRP A 258 -3.64 11.75 -6.02
CA TRP A 258 -2.56 11.07 -6.74
C TRP A 258 -1.19 11.51 -6.24
N TYR A 259 -0.96 12.82 -6.07
CA TYR A 259 0.25 13.30 -5.44
C TYR A 259 0.38 12.81 -3.99
N GLY A 260 -0.73 12.71 -3.27
CA GLY A 260 -0.80 12.08 -1.95
C GLY A 260 -0.36 10.62 -1.98
N THR A 261 -0.87 9.84 -2.94
CA THR A 261 -0.49 8.44 -3.14
C THR A 261 0.99 8.30 -3.49
N ILE A 262 1.51 9.13 -4.39
CA ILE A 262 2.94 9.18 -4.74
C ILE A 262 3.79 9.50 -3.50
N GLU A 263 3.38 10.45 -2.64
CA GLU A 263 4.06 10.73 -1.38
C GLU A 263 4.12 9.49 -0.46
N VAL A 264 3.05 8.69 -0.41
CA VAL A 264 3.04 7.43 0.38
C VAL A 264 4.01 6.41 -0.20
N LEU A 265 4.05 6.25 -1.53
CA LEU A 265 4.99 5.33 -2.18
C LEU A 265 6.45 5.76 -1.95
N GLU A 266 6.72 7.07 -1.96
CA GLU A 266 8.03 7.61 -1.60
C GLU A 266 8.39 7.38 -0.12
N ASN A 267 7.41 7.50 0.79
CA ASN A 267 7.59 7.13 2.20
C ASN A 267 7.90 5.64 2.37
N LEU A 268 7.26 4.77 1.57
CA LEU A 268 7.53 3.34 1.52
C LEU A 268 8.97 3.07 1.08
N PHE A 269 9.45 3.73 0.03
CA PHE A 269 10.85 3.62 -0.41
C PHE A 269 11.84 4.15 0.62
N THR A 270 11.52 5.26 1.29
CA THR A 270 12.31 5.75 2.43
C THR A 270 12.36 4.72 3.54
N ASN A 271 11.27 4.01 3.82
CA ASN A 271 11.29 2.93 4.78
C ASN A 271 12.14 1.73 4.32
N PHE A 272 11.96 1.26 3.09
CA PHE A 272 12.76 0.17 2.55
C PHE A 272 14.26 0.50 2.58
N GLU A 273 14.63 1.74 2.23
CA GLU A 273 16.00 2.25 2.34
C GLU A 273 16.55 2.11 3.77
N LYS A 274 15.74 2.45 4.79
CA LYS A 274 16.12 2.27 6.20
C LYS A 274 16.34 0.80 6.52
N VAL A 275 15.47 -0.10 6.07
CA VAL A 275 15.58 -1.54 6.35
C VAL A 275 16.82 -2.13 5.70
N ILE A 276 17.02 -1.94 4.40
CA ILE A 276 18.16 -2.51 3.66
C ILE A 276 19.52 -1.95 4.11
N LYS A 277 19.56 -0.73 4.66
CA LYS A 277 20.79 -0.15 5.25
C LYS A 277 21.10 -0.67 6.66
N ARG A 278 20.17 -1.33 7.35
CA ARG A 278 20.46 -1.92 8.67
C ARG A 278 21.51 -3.02 8.51
N LYS A 279 22.52 -3.04 9.37
CA LYS A 279 23.58 -4.06 9.33
C LYS A 279 23.08 -5.49 9.58
N SER A 280 21.94 -5.62 10.26
CA SER A 280 21.40 -6.88 10.77
C SER A 280 20.01 -7.18 10.19
N HIS A 281 19.66 -6.63 9.03
CA HIS A 281 18.38 -7.00 8.41
C HIS A 281 18.42 -8.46 7.94
N THR A 282 17.28 -9.15 8.02
CA THR A 282 17.14 -10.49 7.44
C THR A 282 16.57 -10.39 6.01
N PRO A 283 16.77 -11.41 5.15
CA PRO A 283 16.13 -11.45 3.84
C PRO A 283 14.60 -11.42 3.92
N LEU A 284 14.03 -12.09 4.95
CA LEU A 284 12.59 -12.06 5.21
C LEU A 284 12.09 -10.65 5.54
N GLN A 285 12.87 -9.84 6.27
CA GLN A 285 12.49 -8.44 6.52
C GLN A 285 12.43 -7.59 5.25
N LEU A 286 13.29 -7.86 4.26
CA LEU A 286 13.20 -7.19 2.96
C LEU A 286 12.00 -7.69 2.15
N TRP A 287 11.76 -9.01 2.20
CA TRP A 287 10.58 -9.62 1.59
C TRP A 287 9.28 -9.04 2.15
N GLN A 288 9.17 -8.89 3.47
CA GLN A 288 8.01 -8.29 4.15
C GLN A 288 7.70 -6.86 3.68
N GLU A 289 8.72 -6.05 3.36
CA GLU A 289 8.49 -4.71 2.80
C GLU A 289 7.99 -4.77 1.35
N LEU A 290 8.53 -5.70 0.53
CA LEU A 290 8.08 -5.92 -0.85
C LEU A 290 6.68 -6.54 -0.91
N GLU A 291 6.37 -7.46 -0.01
CA GLU A 291 5.05 -8.07 0.16
C GLU A 291 4.02 -7.00 0.50
N GLY A 292 4.34 -6.09 1.44
CA GLY A 292 3.50 -4.95 1.76
C GLY A 292 3.22 -4.06 0.55
N LEU A 293 4.24 -3.78 -0.29
CA LEU A 293 4.07 -3.05 -1.54
C LEU A 293 3.15 -3.81 -2.52
N ALA A 294 3.42 -5.09 -2.79
CA ALA A 294 2.63 -5.90 -3.72
C ALA A 294 1.14 -5.89 -3.37
N LEU A 295 0.83 -6.03 -2.08
CA LEU A 295 -0.54 -6.03 -1.58
C LEU A 295 -1.21 -4.64 -1.60
N VAL A 296 -0.44 -3.55 -1.51
CA VAL A 296 -0.94 -2.17 -1.61
C VAL A 296 -1.28 -1.84 -3.05
N LEU A 297 -0.39 -2.14 -3.99
CA LEU A 297 -0.64 -1.94 -5.42
C LEU A 297 -1.88 -2.72 -5.89
N SER A 298 -2.14 -3.85 -5.27
CA SER A 298 -3.27 -4.73 -5.59
C SER A 298 -4.55 -4.43 -4.78
N SER A 299 -4.62 -3.30 -4.08
CA SER A 299 -5.77 -2.98 -3.23
C SER A 299 -6.91 -2.24 -3.94
N GLY A 300 -6.70 -1.80 -5.18
CA GLY A 300 -7.62 -0.89 -5.87
C GLY A 300 -7.65 0.53 -5.29
N LEU A 301 -6.60 0.94 -4.55
CA LEU A 301 -6.48 2.31 -4.03
C LEU A 301 -5.26 3.07 -4.60
N VAL A 302 -4.44 2.40 -5.42
CA VAL A 302 -3.25 3.00 -6.03
C VAL A 302 -3.51 3.25 -7.51
N HIS A 303 -4.14 4.38 -7.80
CA HIS A 303 -4.39 4.89 -9.14
C HIS A 303 -3.43 6.04 -9.40
N MET A 304 -2.54 5.90 -10.39
CA MET A 304 -1.54 6.90 -10.77
C MET A 304 -1.49 7.15 -12.27
N GLU A 305 -2.17 6.30 -13.06
CA GLU A 305 -2.22 6.31 -14.52
C GLU A 305 -2.74 7.62 -15.11
N MET A 306 -3.59 8.34 -14.38
CA MET A 306 -4.17 9.60 -14.82
C MET A 306 -3.43 10.84 -14.30
N CYS A 307 -2.35 10.68 -13.53
CA CYS A 307 -1.59 11.80 -12.96
C CYS A 307 -0.90 12.65 -14.03
N ASP A 308 -0.98 13.98 -13.87
CA ASP A 308 -0.40 14.95 -14.79
C ASP A 308 1.15 14.98 -14.80
N ASP A 309 1.80 14.36 -13.81
CA ASP A 309 3.25 14.17 -13.72
C ASP A 309 3.66 12.73 -14.11
N ALA A 310 3.42 12.38 -15.37
CA ALA A 310 3.73 11.06 -15.94
C ALA A 310 5.22 10.67 -15.78
N ASP A 311 6.14 11.63 -15.83
CA ASP A 311 7.58 11.39 -15.62
C ASP A 311 7.88 10.93 -14.18
N ARG A 312 7.16 11.48 -13.18
CA ARG A 312 7.29 11.03 -11.79
C ARG A 312 6.69 9.64 -11.61
N VAL A 313 5.54 9.36 -12.21
CA VAL A 313 4.91 8.02 -12.18
C VAL A 313 5.85 6.96 -12.78
N GLY A 314 6.40 7.19 -13.97
CA GLY A 314 7.37 6.29 -14.58
C GLY A 314 8.59 6.02 -13.69
N ARG A 315 9.12 7.05 -13.02
CA ARG A 315 10.23 6.89 -12.06
C ARG A 315 9.84 6.09 -10.81
N ILE A 316 8.61 6.20 -10.33
CA ILE A 316 8.08 5.37 -9.24
C ILE A 316 8.00 3.89 -9.69
N LEU A 317 7.51 3.63 -10.91
CA LEU A 317 7.48 2.28 -11.50
C LEU A 317 8.89 1.70 -11.65
N GLU A 318 9.87 2.52 -12.04
CA GLU A 318 11.29 2.11 -12.10
C GLU A 318 11.81 1.71 -10.70
N LEU A 319 11.42 2.45 -9.66
CA LEU A 319 11.81 2.16 -8.27
C LEU A 319 11.18 0.87 -7.73
N PHE A 320 9.95 0.52 -8.15
CA PHE A 320 9.37 -0.79 -7.86
C PHE A 320 10.28 -1.90 -8.41
N GLY A 321 10.73 -1.78 -9.66
CA GLY A 321 11.64 -2.73 -10.28
C GLY A 321 12.96 -2.90 -9.52
N PHE A 322 13.61 -1.79 -9.14
CA PHE A 322 14.85 -1.84 -8.38
C PHE A 322 14.68 -2.40 -6.97
N MET A 323 13.56 -2.10 -6.30
CA MET A 323 13.23 -2.68 -5.00
C MET A 323 13.04 -4.19 -5.14
N THR A 324 12.23 -4.65 -6.09
CA THR A 324 11.99 -6.07 -6.38
C THR A 324 13.29 -6.81 -6.68
N ALA A 325 14.13 -6.29 -7.58
CA ALA A 325 15.41 -6.91 -7.92
C ALA A 325 16.36 -7.00 -6.72
N ALA A 326 16.39 -5.97 -5.86
CA ALA A 326 17.21 -5.99 -4.65
C ALA A 326 16.75 -7.04 -3.63
N VAL A 327 15.44 -7.25 -3.49
CA VAL A 327 14.90 -8.30 -2.62
C VAL A 327 15.18 -9.68 -3.19
N ILE A 328 14.97 -9.91 -4.48
CA ILE A 328 15.28 -11.17 -5.17
C ILE A 328 16.76 -11.54 -4.98
N ASP A 329 17.68 -10.60 -5.20
CA ASP A 329 19.12 -10.81 -5.01
C ASP A 329 19.46 -11.17 -3.54
N SER A 330 18.80 -10.52 -2.57
CA SER A 330 18.96 -10.86 -1.15
C SER A 330 18.46 -12.27 -0.83
N LEU A 331 17.29 -12.65 -1.33
CA LEU A 331 16.74 -14.00 -1.14
C LEU A 331 17.64 -15.06 -1.78
N ARG A 332 18.13 -14.82 -3.01
CA ARG A 332 19.03 -15.75 -3.72
C ARG A 332 20.33 -15.98 -2.98
N LYS A 333 20.97 -14.92 -2.48
CA LYS A 333 22.21 -15.00 -1.70
C LYS A 333 22.07 -15.82 -0.41
N ASN A 334 20.85 -16.06 0.04
CA ASN A 334 20.52 -16.80 1.24
C ASN A 334 19.75 -18.10 0.94
N ASP A 335 19.76 -18.58 -0.31
CA ASP A 335 19.09 -19.80 -0.76
C ASP A 335 17.57 -19.84 -0.50
N LEU A 336 16.94 -18.66 -0.42
CA LEU A 336 15.50 -18.48 -0.20
C LEU A 336 14.72 -18.17 -1.48
N PHE A 337 15.39 -17.92 -2.61
CA PHE A 337 14.75 -17.70 -3.91
C PHE A 337 14.82 -18.97 -4.75
N THR A 338 14.06 -19.98 -4.36
CA THR A 338 14.00 -21.30 -4.99
C THR A 338 12.57 -21.84 -4.93
N LYS A 339 12.25 -22.87 -5.73
CA LYS A 339 10.93 -23.52 -5.70
C LYS A 339 10.52 -24.10 -4.35
N ASP A 340 11.50 -24.54 -3.57
CA ASP A 340 11.31 -25.18 -2.25
C ASP A 340 11.52 -24.17 -1.11
N SER A 341 11.34 -22.88 -1.40
CA SER A 341 11.55 -21.80 -0.43
C SER A 341 10.64 -21.95 0.78
N LYS A 342 11.17 -21.53 1.94
CA LYS A 342 10.41 -21.37 3.18
C LYS A 342 9.47 -20.17 3.16
N ILE A 343 9.56 -19.32 2.12
CA ILE A 343 8.66 -18.19 1.92
C ILE A 343 7.55 -18.65 0.94
N PRO A 344 6.36 -19.03 1.45
CA PRO A 344 5.37 -19.76 0.65
C PRO A 344 4.71 -18.93 -0.45
N ASN A 345 4.82 -17.59 -0.39
CA ASN A 345 4.06 -16.70 -1.28
C ASN A 345 4.92 -15.95 -2.30
N ILE A 346 6.17 -16.37 -2.54
CA ILE A 346 7.03 -15.73 -3.56
C ILE A 346 6.31 -15.61 -4.91
N SER A 347 5.72 -16.71 -5.35
CA SER A 347 5.02 -16.80 -6.62
C SER A 347 3.89 -15.77 -6.76
N ILE A 348 2.98 -15.72 -5.78
CA ILE A 348 1.82 -14.81 -5.79
C ILE A 348 2.25 -13.34 -5.70
N MET A 349 3.18 -13.01 -4.79
CA MET A 349 3.57 -11.60 -4.61
C MET A 349 4.31 -11.04 -5.82
N LEU A 350 5.16 -11.84 -6.48
CA LEU A 350 5.78 -11.42 -7.74
C LEU A 350 4.75 -11.30 -8.85
N ALA A 351 3.76 -12.21 -8.93
CA ALA A 351 2.69 -12.12 -9.91
C ALA A 351 1.87 -10.83 -9.75
N LEU A 352 1.54 -10.44 -8.51
CA LEU A 352 0.84 -9.18 -8.22
C LEU A 352 1.64 -7.96 -8.69
N LEU A 353 2.94 -7.91 -8.38
CA LEU A 353 3.83 -6.83 -8.80
C LEU A 353 3.96 -6.73 -10.32
N ILE A 354 4.19 -7.87 -10.98
CA ILE A 354 4.30 -7.95 -12.45
C ILE A 354 2.99 -7.49 -13.09
N LYS A 355 1.85 -8.01 -12.63
CA LYS A 355 0.55 -7.68 -13.19
C LYS A 355 0.25 -6.19 -13.09
N TYR A 356 0.45 -5.60 -11.91
CA TYR A 356 0.23 -4.17 -11.72
C TYR A 356 1.11 -3.34 -12.67
N ALA A 357 2.41 -3.64 -12.71
CA ALA A 357 3.36 -2.89 -13.53
C ALA A 357 3.12 -3.06 -15.04
N TRP A 358 2.69 -4.25 -15.46
CA TRP A 358 2.32 -4.51 -16.83
C TRP A 358 1.09 -3.71 -17.22
N ASN A 359 -0.02 -3.86 -16.49
CA ASN A 359 -1.28 -3.20 -16.80
C ASN A 359 -1.16 -1.67 -16.84
N ILE A 360 -0.32 -1.08 -15.99
CA ILE A 360 -0.11 0.38 -15.99
C ILE A 360 0.87 0.85 -17.06
N GLY A 361 1.83 0.02 -17.48
CA GLY A 361 2.95 0.44 -18.33
C GLY A 361 2.95 -0.09 -19.75
N SER A 362 2.20 -1.17 -20.05
CA SER A 362 2.12 -1.74 -21.40
C SER A 362 1.24 -0.92 -22.33
N ASP A 363 0.25 -0.23 -21.76
CA ASP A 363 -0.81 0.44 -22.51
C ASP A 363 -0.48 1.92 -22.79
N PHE A 364 0.53 2.45 -22.12
CA PHE A 364 0.97 3.84 -22.23
C PHE A 364 2.34 3.91 -22.92
N ASP A 365 2.37 4.52 -24.11
CA ASP A 365 3.60 4.81 -24.82
C ASP A 365 4.55 5.64 -23.93
N GLY A 366 5.77 5.15 -23.71
CA GLY A 366 6.84 5.88 -23.03
C GLY A 366 7.24 5.39 -21.63
N TRP A 367 6.65 4.31 -21.12
CA TRP A 367 7.07 3.67 -19.86
C TRP A 367 7.69 2.27 -20.05
N GLU A 368 7.93 1.83 -21.28
CA GLU A 368 8.40 0.49 -21.61
C GLU A 368 9.75 0.18 -20.93
N ASP A 369 10.63 1.18 -20.85
CA ASP A 369 11.94 1.07 -20.20
C ASP A 369 11.82 1.06 -18.67
N GLU A 370 10.86 1.79 -18.10
CA GLU A 370 10.57 1.88 -16.66
C GLU A 370 9.99 0.58 -16.12
N ILE A 371 9.13 -0.10 -16.89
CA ILE A 371 8.52 -1.37 -16.49
C ILE A 371 9.27 -2.62 -16.97
N SER A 372 10.33 -2.46 -17.78
CA SER A 372 11.12 -3.58 -18.32
C SER A 372 11.72 -4.55 -17.28
N TRP A 373 11.68 -4.22 -15.99
CA TRP A 373 12.06 -5.13 -14.92
C TRP A 373 11.15 -6.35 -14.82
N VAL A 374 9.92 -6.31 -15.33
CA VAL A 374 9.01 -7.48 -15.32
C VAL A 374 9.61 -8.67 -16.06
N PHE A 375 10.28 -8.44 -17.19
CA PHE A 375 10.97 -9.49 -17.95
C PHE A 375 12.12 -10.09 -17.14
N HIS A 376 12.86 -9.25 -16.42
CA HIS A 376 13.93 -9.71 -15.52
C HIS A 376 13.36 -10.58 -14.40
N VAL A 377 12.27 -10.16 -13.74
CA VAL A 377 11.66 -10.94 -12.66
C VAL A 377 11.14 -12.29 -13.16
N VAL A 378 10.49 -12.33 -14.34
CA VAL A 378 10.04 -13.59 -14.96
C VAL A 378 11.23 -14.51 -15.24
N GLN A 379 12.29 -13.99 -15.86
CA GLN A 379 13.50 -14.77 -16.14
C GLN A 379 14.15 -15.32 -14.85
N GLU A 380 14.18 -14.51 -13.79
CA GLU A 380 14.75 -14.91 -12.51
C GLU A 380 13.91 -15.99 -11.82
N ALA A 381 12.58 -15.90 -11.89
CA ALA A 381 11.69 -16.94 -11.39
C ALA A 381 11.87 -18.27 -12.16
N GLU A 382 11.96 -18.23 -13.49
CA GLU A 382 12.22 -19.42 -14.33
C GLU A 382 13.58 -20.05 -14.02
N THR A 383 14.62 -19.24 -13.84
CA THR A 383 15.96 -19.71 -13.47
C THR A 383 15.97 -20.39 -12.11
N ALA A 384 15.09 -19.96 -11.19
CA ALA A 384 14.92 -20.53 -9.86
C ALA A 384 13.91 -21.69 -9.78
N ASP A 385 13.35 -22.13 -10.92
CA ASP A 385 12.31 -23.15 -11.03
C ASP A 385 11.02 -22.77 -10.26
N ILE A 386 10.76 -21.46 -10.10
CA ILE A 386 9.56 -20.93 -9.44
C ILE A 386 8.48 -20.74 -10.49
N THR A 387 7.40 -21.51 -10.37
CA THR A 387 6.20 -21.30 -11.19
C THR A 387 5.44 -20.08 -10.65
N LEU A 388 5.36 -19.01 -11.44
CA LEU A 388 4.56 -17.84 -11.12
C LEU A 388 3.07 -18.16 -11.32
N GLY A 389 2.27 -17.95 -10.29
CA GLY A 389 0.83 -18.11 -10.27
C GLY A 389 0.21 -16.97 -9.48
N GLY A 390 -0.77 -16.29 -10.09
CA GLY A 390 -1.26 -15.00 -9.63
C GLY A 390 -2.77 -14.94 -9.48
N PRO A 391 -3.32 -13.71 -9.37
CA PRO A 391 -4.76 -13.48 -9.46
C PRO A 391 -5.31 -13.90 -10.83
N SER A 392 -6.65 -13.86 -10.97
CA SER A 392 -7.33 -14.04 -12.26
C SER A 392 -6.67 -13.19 -13.37
N GLY A 393 -6.62 -13.70 -14.59
CA GLY A 393 -6.03 -13.01 -15.75
C GLY A 393 -4.48 -12.93 -15.77
N PHE A 394 -3.78 -13.35 -14.71
CA PHE A 394 -2.32 -13.28 -14.69
C PHE A 394 -1.65 -14.18 -15.74
N ASP A 395 -2.24 -15.32 -16.08
CA ASP A 395 -1.68 -16.23 -17.10
C ASP A 395 -1.63 -15.58 -18.49
N GLU A 396 -2.61 -14.72 -18.81
CA GLU A 396 -2.66 -13.96 -20.06
C GLU A 396 -1.54 -12.90 -20.08
N VAL A 397 -1.41 -12.13 -18.98
CA VAL A 397 -0.31 -11.16 -18.79
C VAL A 397 1.06 -11.83 -18.89
N LEU A 398 1.23 -13.00 -18.25
CA LEU A 398 2.49 -13.73 -18.29
C LEU A 398 2.81 -14.23 -19.71
N THR A 399 1.79 -14.65 -20.46
CA THR A 399 1.95 -15.06 -21.86
C THR A 399 2.40 -13.87 -22.72
N GLU A 400 1.75 -12.72 -22.58
CA GLU A 400 2.11 -11.51 -23.31
C GLU A 400 3.54 -11.04 -23.03
N ILE A 401 3.95 -11.05 -21.75
CA ILE A 401 5.33 -10.73 -21.36
C ILE A 401 6.33 -11.70 -22.01
N LYS A 402 6.01 -12.99 -22.07
CA LYS A 402 6.87 -14.00 -22.70
C LYS A 402 6.98 -13.80 -24.21
N ASP A 403 5.89 -13.48 -24.87
CA ASP A 403 5.87 -13.21 -26.31
C ASP A 403 6.69 -11.97 -26.67
N LYS A 404 6.62 -10.91 -25.84
CA LYS A 404 7.40 -9.67 -26.02
C LYS A 404 8.84 -9.76 -25.50
N ALA A 405 9.25 -10.86 -24.86
CA ALA A 405 10.59 -10.98 -24.26
C ALA A 405 11.72 -10.84 -25.29
N SER A 406 11.50 -11.26 -26.55
CA SER A 406 12.48 -11.09 -27.62
C SER A 406 12.70 -9.64 -28.06
N GLU A 407 11.75 -8.75 -27.76
CA GLU A 407 11.81 -7.33 -28.11
C GLU A 407 12.74 -6.56 -27.15
N GLN A 408 13.10 -7.16 -26.01
CA GLN A 408 13.95 -6.54 -25.01
C GLN A 408 15.39 -6.32 -25.50
N THR A 409 15.80 -5.06 -25.51
CA THR A 409 17.17 -4.66 -25.84
C THR A 409 18.17 -5.23 -24.82
N ALA A 410 19.42 -5.43 -25.24
CA ALA A 410 20.48 -5.86 -24.32
C ALA A 410 20.73 -4.82 -23.21
N ALA A 411 20.56 -3.53 -23.53
CA ALA A 411 20.69 -2.44 -22.57
C ALA A 411 19.62 -2.54 -21.47
N SER A 412 18.34 -2.67 -21.86
CA SER A 412 17.22 -2.87 -20.93
C SER A 412 17.45 -4.07 -20.02
N ARG A 413 17.80 -5.25 -20.57
CA ARG A 413 18.11 -6.43 -19.76
C ARG A 413 19.25 -6.21 -18.77
N SER A 414 20.32 -5.54 -19.19
CA SER A 414 21.48 -5.30 -18.34
C SER A 414 21.20 -4.33 -17.18
N LYS A 415 20.22 -3.43 -17.31
CA LYS A 415 19.81 -2.42 -16.32
C LYS A 415 19.50 -3.03 -14.95
N TRP A 416 18.83 -4.18 -14.95
CA TRP A 416 18.25 -4.79 -13.75
C TRP A 416 19.20 -5.74 -13.02
N THR A 417 20.24 -6.23 -13.70
CA THR A 417 21.21 -7.19 -13.12
C THR A 417 22.15 -6.61 -12.07
N LYS A 418 22.25 -5.28 -11.97
CA LYS A 418 23.12 -4.58 -11.00
C LYS A 418 22.23 -3.93 -9.96
N SER A 419 21.90 -4.66 -8.90
CA SER A 419 21.09 -4.16 -7.78
C SER A 419 21.61 -2.79 -7.31
N THR A 420 20.77 -1.76 -7.48
CA THR A 420 21.15 -0.34 -7.35
C THR A 420 20.08 0.48 -6.65
N PHE A 421 19.10 -0.13 -5.97
CA PHE A 421 17.97 0.58 -5.34
C PHE A 421 18.43 1.82 -4.56
N ILE A 422 19.40 1.69 -3.63
CA ILE A 422 19.92 2.82 -2.84
C ILE A 422 20.42 3.96 -3.71
N LYS A 423 21.16 3.65 -4.78
CA LYS A 423 21.72 4.65 -5.69
C LYS A 423 20.62 5.31 -6.50
N LYS A 424 19.69 4.52 -7.02
CA LYS A 424 18.57 4.96 -7.86
C LYS A 424 17.58 5.82 -7.07
N PHE A 425 17.19 5.38 -5.89
CA PHE A 425 16.38 6.16 -4.96
C PHE A 425 17.12 7.42 -4.48
N GLY A 426 18.44 7.35 -4.29
CA GLY A 426 19.26 8.53 -4.04
C GLY A 426 19.21 9.58 -5.16
N SER A 427 19.14 9.16 -6.43
CA SER A 427 19.02 10.06 -7.59
C SER A 427 17.60 10.53 -7.90
N TYR A 428 16.58 9.85 -7.36
CA TYR A 428 15.17 10.20 -7.57
C TYR A 428 14.82 11.60 -7.01
N GLY A 429 15.44 11.97 -5.89
CA GLY A 429 15.39 13.33 -5.33
C GLY A 429 14.36 13.50 -4.21
N SER A 430 13.08 13.22 -4.47
CA SER A 430 12.02 13.30 -3.44
C SER A 430 12.13 12.16 -2.43
N ARG A 431 11.70 12.41 -1.19
CA ARG A 431 11.83 11.47 -0.05
C ARG A 431 10.51 11.23 0.69
N GLY A 432 9.39 11.55 0.05
CA GLY A 432 8.07 11.52 0.67
C GLY A 432 7.92 12.66 1.69
N GLY A 433 6.96 12.51 2.59
CA GLY A 433 6.61 13.53 3.56
C GLY A 433 5.20 13.34 4.12
N ASP A 434 4.64 14.45 4.57
CA ASP A 434 3.28 14.56 5.09
C ASP A 434 2.54 15.79 4.53
N GLN A 435 3.01 16.31 3.39
CA GLN A 435 2.46 17.51 2.75
C GLN A 435 1.00 17.31 2.35
N TYR A 436 0.63 16.08 1.96
CA TYR A 436 -0.70 15.76 1.46
C TYR A 436 -1.62 15.18 2.54
N VAL A 437 -1.16 15.09 3.80
CA VAL A 437 -2.00 14.60 4.89
C VAL A 437 -3.09 15.64 5.17
N ILE A 438 -4.30 15.32 4.75
CA ILE A 438 -5.52 16.11 4.88
C ILE A 438 -5.64 16.63 6.32
N ALA A 439 -5.62 15.77 7.34
CA ALA A 439 -5.78 16.20 8.73
C ALA A 439 -4.74 17.21 9.26
N LYS A 440 -3.65 17.47 8.52
CA LYS A 440 -2.62 18.49 8.85
C LYS A 440 -2.84 19.82 8.12
N MET A 441 -3.78 19.90 7.19
CA MET A 441 -4.02 21.09 6.38
C MET A 441 -4.75 22.17 7.17
N PRO A 442 -4.38 23.45 7.01
CA PRO A 442 -5.11 24.58 7.58
C PRO A 442 -6.59 24.57 7.17
N ALA A 443 -7.50 24.90 8.11
CA ALA A 443 -8.94 25.02 7.88
C ALA A 443 -9.35 25.94 6.69
N SER A 444 -8.44 26.79 6.21
CA SER A 444 -8.63 27.64 5.04
C SER A 444 -8.42 26.94 3.69
N GLU A 445 -7.74 25.79 3.65
CA GLU A 445 -7.42 25.06 2.41
C GLU A 445 -8.51 24.06 2.00
N TRP A 446 -9.58 23.95 2.79
CA TRP A 446 -10.73 23.05 2.58
C TRP A 446 -11.85 23.68 1.75
N LEU A 447 -11.68 24.93 1.32
CA LEU A 447 -12.72 25.75 0.70
C LEU A 447 -12.46 25.89 -0.81
N HIS A 448 -13.21 25.13 -1.62
CA HIS A 448 -14.24 25.70 -2.49
C HIS A 448 -15.22 24.66 -3.03
#